data_AF-A0A953Y8R7-F1
#
_entry.id   AF-A0A953Y8R7-F1
#
_cell.length_a   1.000
_cell.length_b   1.000
_cell.length_c   1.000
_cell.angle_alpha   90.00
_cell.angle_beta   90.00
_cell.angle_gamma   90.00
#
_symmetry.space_group_name_H-M   'P 1'
#
loop_
_entity.id
_entity.type
_entity.pdbx_description
1 polymer ?
#
loop_
_entity_poly.entity_id
_entity_poly.type
_entity_poly.pdbx_seq_one_letter_code
_entity_poly.pdbx_strand_id
1 'polypeptide(L)'
;MPAVPGIYRQDLEDRRYVLHEQGLLRGQEVVLDEETYSPLPPNDWIPPGTVVVRRQSAGRYVHPTHPDAARNQPAAVSSLQPADQAWAGTVVTASLTPGLGFAVPLDQSAVDNPAVIDQLNQDPAFVAHFLADEDQAGNVRVRTRAAGADQQLSVSSSLAAAFGPEGRAAHGTDADYRVTDAWAAVRELDGSPSHYMVPTLLAGHFDESELVHLTPEARVVLSRRGSIFG
;
A
#
# COMPACT_ATOMS: atom_id res chain seq x y z
N MET A 1 -3.68 33.28 37.35
CA MET A 1 -3.71 34.34 36.32
C MET A 1 -4.47 33.78 35.12
N PRO A 2 -5.51 34.46 34.58
CA PRO A 2 -6.25 33.95 33.44
C PRO A 2 -5.43 34.14 32.15
N ALA A 3 -5.40 33.12 31.30
CA ALA A 3 -4.71 33.15 30.01
C ALA A 3 -5.48 34.04 29.01
N VAL A 4 -4.75 34.87 28.27
CA VAL A 4 -5.27 35.76 27.24
C VAL A 4 -5.64 34.94 26.00
N PRO A 5 -6.81 35.13 25.37
CA PRO A 5 -7.15 34.48 24.10
C PRO A 5 -6.30 35.08 22.98
N GLY A 6 -5.65 34.24 22.17
CA GLY A 6 -5.02 34.66 20.91
C GLY A 6 -3.49 34.61 20.84
N ILE A 7 -2.80 34.04 21.83
CA ILE A 7 -1.38 33.67 21.70
C ILE A 7 -1.30 32.15 21.53
N TYR A 8 -1.29 31.67 20.29
CA TYR A 8 -0.80 30.32 19.99
C TYR A 8 0.70 30.32 20.25
N ARG A 9 1.11 29.91 21.45
CA ARG A 9 2.50 29.55 21.69
C ARG A 9 2.78 28.27 20.89
N GLN A 10 3.74 28.34 19.98
CA GLN A 10 4.39 27.20 19.36
C GLN A 10 4.88 26.15 20.39
N ASP A 11 5.06 26.56 21.66
CA ASP A 11 5.50 25.73 22.79
C ASP A 11 4.49 24.67 23.29
N LEU A 12 3.35 24.46 22.63
CA LEU A 12 2.36 23.43 23.01
C LEU A 12 1.95 22.50 21.85
N GLU A 13 2.75 22.41 20.78
CA GLU A 13 2.61 21.28 19.84
C GLU A 13 3.17 20.02 20.54
N ASP A 14 2.28 19.18 21.07
CA ASP A 14 2.66 17.86 21.62
C ASP A 14 3.26 17.00 20.50
N ARG A 15 4.59 17.06 20.37
CA ARG A 15 5.40 16.34 19.39
C ARG A 15 6.22 15.22 20.02
N ARG A 16 5.74 14.63 21.12
CA ARG A 16 6.42 13.49 21.77
C ARG A 16 6.66 12.32 20.81
N TYR A 17 5.82 12.19 19.78
CA TYR A 17 5.95 11.19 18.73
C TYR A 17 7.13 11.44 17.77
N VAL A 18 7.81 12.60 17.79
CA VAL A 18 9.01 12.90 17.00
C VAL A 18 10.23 12.96 17.93
N LEU A 19 11.16 12.02 17.76
CA LEU A 19 12.40 11.98 18.55
C LEU A 19 13.39 13.08 18.16
N HIS A 20 13.46 13.40 16.86
CA HIS A 20 14.24 14.54 16.37
C HIS A 20 13.71 15.08 15.03
N GLU A 21 13.96 16.35 14.76
CA GLU A 21 13.51 17.00 13.52
C GLU A 21 14.42 16.75 12.30
N GLN A 22 15.60 16.14 12.49
CA GLN A 22 16.46 15.77 11.36
C GLN A 22 15.79 14.70 10.49
N GLY A 23 15.69 14.95 9.18
CA GLY A 23 15.02 14.03 8.25
C GLY A 23 13.49 14.09 8.28
N LEU A 24 12.90 15.03 9.02
CA LEU A 24 11.45 15.26 9.02
C LEU A 24 11.00 15.78 7.64
N LEU A 25 10.09 15.06 7.00
CA LEU A 25 9.50 15.45 5.71
C LEU A 25 8.02 15.76 5.92
N ARG A 26 7.65 17.04 5.77
CA ARG A 26 6.25 17.47 5.83
C ARG A 26 5.50 17.05 4.56
N GLY A 27 4.29 16.55 4.76
CA GLY A 27 3.31 16.28 3.72
C GLY A 27 2.37 17.46 3.50
N GLN A 28 1.45 17.27 2.56
CA GLN A 28 0.31 18.17 2.39
C GLN A 28 -0.72 17.93 3.50
N GLU A 29 -1.56 18.93 3.77
CA GLU A 29 -2.77 18.71 4.56
C GLU A 29 -3.66 17.67 3.88
N VAL A 30 -4.34 16.87 4.70
CA VAL A 30 -5.26 15.85 4.23
C VAL A 30 -6.59 15.96 4.95
N VAL A 31 -7.65 15.52 4.27
CA VAL A 31 -8.98 15.44 4.86
C VAL A 31 -9.12 14.10 5.55
N LEU A 32 -9.24 14.11 6.87
CA LEU A 32 -9.66 12.96 7.65
C LEU A 32 -11.15 12.70 7.42
N ASP A 33 -11.49 11.44 7.22
CA ASP A 33 -12.87 10.99 7.13
C ASP A 33 -13.51 10.98 8.53
N GLU A 34 -14.83 11.13 8.58
CA GLU A 34 -15.61 11.13 9.83
C GLU A 34 -15.59 9.79 10.55
N GLU A 35 -15.30 8.70 9.83
CA GLU A 35 -15.14 7.34 10.37
C GLU A 35 -13.75 7.11 11.01
N THR A 36 -12.85 8.10 10.93
CA THR A 36 -11.56 8.04 11.63
C THR A 36 -11.80 8.16 13.13
N TYR A 37 -11.06 7.42 13.95
CA TYR A 37 -11.17 7.52 15.40
C TYR A 37 -9.81 7.34 16.07
N SER A 38 -9.68 7.89 17.27
CA SER A 38 -8.57 7.63 18.19
C SER A 38 -8.94 6.48 19.12
N PRO A 39 -8.03 5.52 19.37
CA PRO A 39 -8.23 4.51 20.39
C PRO A 39 -8.04 5.08 21.82
N LEU A 40 -7.55 6.32 21.92
CA LEU A 40 -7.40 7.06 23.17
C LEU A 40 -8.61 7.98 23.37
N PRO A 41 -9.25 7.97 24.56
CA PRO A 41 -10.34 8.90 24.85
C PRO A 41 -9.86 10.37 24.87
N PRO A 42 -10.68 11.32 24.38
CA PRO A 42 -11.95 11.09 23.68
C PRO A 42 -11.73 10.60 22.24
N ASN A 43 -12.49 9.58 21.82
CA ASN A 43 -12.20 8.83 20.59
C ASN A 43 -12.40 9.63 19.30
N ASP A 44 -13.14 10.74 19.35
CA ASP A 44 -13.39 11.67 18.26
C ASP A 44 -12.30 12.75 18.12
N TRP A 45 -11.32 12.75 19.02
CA TRP A 45 -10.14 13.61 18.94
C TRP A 45 -8.95 12.81 18.44
N ILE A 46 -8.46 13.17 17.26
CA ILE A 46 -7.30 12.54 16.63
C ILE A 46 -6.05 13.32 17.06
N PRO A 47 -5.16 12.73 17.88
CA PRO A 47 -3.93 13.38 18.29
C PRO A 47 -2.92 13.47 17.13
N PRO A 48 -1.94 14.40 17.20
CA PRO A 48 -0.69 14.31 16.47
C PRO A 48 -0.02 12.95 16.71
N GLY A 49 0.74 12.44 15.74
CA GLY A 49 1.32 11.10 15.83
C GLY A 49 0.34 9.98 15.46
N THR A 50 -0.86 10.30 14.98
CA THR A 50 -1.79 9.29 14.46
C THR A 50 -1.40 8.90 13.04
N VAL A 51 -1.17 7.62 12.82
CA VAL A 51 -0.95 7.06 11.48
C VAL A 51 -2.30 6.97 10.76
N VAL A 52 -2.36 7.53 9.56
CA VAL A 52 -3.52 7.53 8.68
C VAL A 52 -3.15 7.06 7.30
N VAL A 53 -4.12 6.56 6.55
CA VAL A 53 -3.95 6.08 5.18
C VAL A 53 -5.12 6.52 4.31
N ARG A 54 -4.83 6.81 3.05
CA ARG A 54 -5.87 7.17 2.08
C ARG A 54 -6.88 6.02 1.91
N ARG A 55 -8.16 6.32 1.75
CA ARG A 55 -9.20 5.34 1.37
C ARG A 55 -9.05 4.92 -0.10
N GLN A 56 -9.43 3.69 -0.44
CA GLN A 56 -9.29 3.16 -1.81
C GLN A 56 -10.10 3.93 -2.87
N SER A 57 -11.28 4.43 -2.53
CA SER A 57 -12.23 5.07 -3.45
C SER A 57 -12.37 6.58 -3.27
N ALA A 58 -11.62 7.20 -2.35
CA ALA A 58 -11.78 8.61 -1.99
C ALA A 58 -10.45 9.36 -1.83
N GLY A 59 -10.53 10.70 -1.83
CA GLY A 59 -9.41 11.59 -1.49
C GLY A 59 -9.19 11.77 0.02
N ARG A 60 -9.87 10.97 0.86
CA ARG A 60 -9.92 11.10 2.32
C ARG A 60 -9.05 10.05 3.00
N TYR A 61 -8.72 10.31 4.26
CA TYR A 61 -7.83 9.49 5.08
C TYR A 61 -8.57 8.91 6.27
N VAL A 62 -8.25 7.66 6.58
CA VAL A 62 -8.79 6.89 7.70
C VAL A 62 -7.65 6.24 8.47
N HIS A 63 -7.95 5.65 9.63
CA HIS A 63 -6.98 4.84 10.36
C HIS A 63 -6.63 3.55 9.55
N PRO A 64 -5.37 3.06 9.61
CA PRO A 64 -4.90 1.90 8.86
C PRO A 64 -5.68 0.59 9.01
N THR A 65 -6.42 0.38 10.10
CA THR A 65 -7.22 -0.83 10.31
C THR A 65 -8.64 -0.73 9.73
N HIS A 66 -9.01 0.41 9.13
CA HIS A 66 -10.32 0.59 8.49
C HIS A 66 -10.51 -0.39 7.32
N PRO A 67 -11.71 -0.94 7.09
CA PRO A 67 -11.98 -1.86 5.98
C PRO A 67 -11.64 -1.28 4.60
N ASP A 68 -11.96 0.00 4.39
CA ASP A 68 -11.71 0.71 3.12
C ASP A 68 -10.34 1.40 3.03
N ALA A 69 -9.46 1.18 4.02
CA ALA A 69 -8.10 1.68 3.96
C ALA A 69 -7.39 1.14 2.70
N ALA A 70 -6.70 2.01 1.97
CA ALA A 70 -5.82 1.55 0.90
C ALA A 70 -4.73 0.64 1.48
N ARG A 71 -4.38 -0.37 0.69
CA ARG A 71 -3.34 -1.35 1.00
C ARG A 71 -2.23 -1.24 -0.03
N ASN A 72 -1.04 -1.64 0.37
CA ASN A 72 0.04 -1.86 -0.57
C ASN A 72 -0.42 -2.86 -1.64
N GLN A 73 -0.08 -2.59 -2.89
CA GLN A 73 -0.42 -3.46 -4.02
C GLN A 73 0.82 -4.23 -4.47
N PRO A 74 0.66 -5.50 -4.87
CA PRO A 74 1.72 -6.27 -5.48
C PRO A 74 2.11 -5.69 -6.85
N ALA A 75 3.31 -6.02 -7.30
CA ALA A 75 3.64 -5.86 -8.71
C ALA A 75 2.80 -6.87 -9.50
N ALA A 76 2.14 -6.44 -10.57
CA ALA A 76 1.27 -7.30 -11.36
C ALA A 76 1.42 -7.04 -12.85
N VAL A 77 1.46 -8.13 -13.63
CA VAL A 77 1.55 -8.11 -15.09
C VAL A 77 0.46 -9.02 -15.63
N SER A 78 -0.42 -8.46 -16.46
CA SER A 78 -1.41 -9.22 -17.22
C SER A 78 -0.89 -9.62 -18.59
N SER A 79 -1.38 -10.74 -19.12
CA SER A 79 -1.20 -11.11 -20.51
C SER A 79 -1.85 -10.09 -21.45
N LEU A 80 -1.46 -10.12 -22.73
CA LEU A 80 -2.00 -9.26 -23.78
C LEU A 80 -3.34 -9.77 -24.31
N GLN A 81 -3.60 -11.07 -24.16
CA GLN A 81 -4.84 -11.74 -24.51
C GLN A 81 -5.16 -12.85 -23.51
N PRO A 82 -6.43 -13.27 -23.41
CA PRO A 82 -6.81 -14.48 -22.68
C PRO A 82 -6.04 -15.70 -23.19
N ALA A 83 -5.82 -16.68 -22.33
CA ALA A 83 -5.25 -17.95 -22.73
C ALA A 83 -6.20 -18.71 -23.65
N ASP A 84 -5.61 -19.33 -24.67
CA ASP A 84 -6.27 -20.12 -25.70
C ASP A 84 -5.39 -21.33 -26.04
N GLN A 85 -5.77 -22.09 -27.09
CA GLN A 85 -5.02 -23.27 -27.51
C GLN A 85 -3.55 -23.00 -27.85
N ALA A 86 -3.16 -21.77 -28.20
CA ALA A 86 -1.78 -21.47 -28.53
C ALA A 86 -0.86 -21.42 -27.30
N TRP A 87 -1.42 -21.35 -26.08
CA TRP A 87 -0.67 -21.38 -24.83
C TRP A 87 -0.15 -22.77 -24.47
N ALA A 88 -0.75 -23.82 -25.03
CA ALA A 88 -0.33 -25.20 -24.82
C ALA A 88 1.14 -25.42 -25.22
N GLY A 89 1.94 -25.99 -24.32
CA GLY A 89 3.37 -26.24 -24.56
C GLY A 89 4.27 -25.01 -24.51
N THR A 90 3.74 -23.83 -24.13
CA THR A 90 4.54 -22.61 -23.98
C THR A 90 5.24 -22.56 -22.63
N VAL A 91 6.26 -21.72 -22.50
CA VAL A 91 6.98 -21.51 -21.23
C VAL A 91 6.72 -20.09 -20.75
N VAL A 92 6.18 -19.94 -19.55
CA VAL A 92 6.03 -18.66 -18.87
C VAL A 92 7.18 -18.49 -17.88
N THR A 93 7.90 -17.39 -17.97
CA THR A 93 9.02 -17.08 -17.07
C THR A 93 8.70 -15.83 -16.25
N ALA A 94 8.59 -15.98 -14.93
CA ALA A 94 8.40 -14.85 -14.01
C ALA A 94 9.68 -14.59 -13.21
N SER A 95 9.97 -13.34 -12.89
CA SER A 95 11.18 -12.94 -12.14
C SER A 95 10.90 -11.73 -11.26
N LEU A 96 11.55 -11.66 -10.09
CA LEU A 96 11.47 -10.51 -9.19
C LEU A 96 12.38 -9.36 -9.64
N THR A 97 13.33 -9.62 -10.53
CA THR A 97 14.28 -8.65 -11.08
C THR A 97 14.76 -9.19 -12.43
N PRO A 98 15.09 -8.36 -13.42
CA PRO A 98 15.61 -8.86 -14.70
C PRO A 98 16.83 -9.78 -14.52
N GLY A 99 16.79 -10.97 -15.14
CA GLY A 99 17.95 -11.85 -15.29
C GLY A 99 17.89 -13.21 -14.60
N LEU A 100 17.06 -13.41 -13.58
CA LEU A 100 16.88 -14.72 -12.93
C LEU A 100 15.39 -15.05 -12.80
N GLY A 101 14.90 -15.91 -13.69
CA GLY A 101 13.49 -16.22 -13.83
C GLY A 101 13.15 -17.66 -13.48
N PHE A 102 11.92 -17.84 -13.00
CA PHE A 102 11.27 -19.10 -12.73
C PHE A 102 10.49 -19.49 -13.99
N ALA A 103 11.04 -20.41 -14.76
CA ALA A 103 10.43 -20.90 -16.00
C ALA A 103 9.46 -22.04 -15.68
N VAL A 104 8.18 -21.81 -15.95
CA VAL A 104 7.11 -22.80 -15.82
C VAL A 104 6.72 -23.27 -17.22
N PRO A 105 7.10 -24.49 -17.62
CA PRO A 105 6.60 -25.08 -18.85
C PRO A 105 5.13 -25.46 -18.66
N LEU A 106 4.26 -24.91 -19.52
CA LEU A 106 2.86 -25.27 -19.59
C LEU A 106 2.71 -26.55 -20.41
N ASP A 107 1.88 -27.47 -19.94
CA ASP A 107 1.60 -28.70 -20.66
C ASP A 107 0.59 -28.47 -21.80
N GLN A 108 0.20 -29.55 -22.49
CA GLN A 108 -0.72 -29.50 -23.62
C GLN A 108 -2.18 -29.22 -23.24
N SER A 109 -2.52 -29.33 -21.95
CA SER A 109 -3.86 -29.03 -21.43
C SER A 109 -4.05 -27.55 -21.09
N ALA A 110 -2.99 -26.73 -21.14
CA ALA A 110 -3.03 -25.29 -20.85
C ALA A 110 -3.66 -24.49 -22.00
N VAL A 111 -4.95 -24.71 -22.27
CA VAL A 111 -5.68 -24.20 -23.44
C VAL A 111 -6.69 -23.10 -23.12
N ASP A 112 -6.81 -22.72 -21.85
CA ASP A 112 -7.69 -21.65 -21.35
C ASP A 112 -7.11 -21.02 -20.07
N ASN A 113 -7.72 -19.93 -19.60
CA ASN A 113 -7.26 -19.20 -18.41
C ASN A 113 -7.18 -20.13 -17.17
N PRO A 114 -8.24 -20.88 -16.81
CA PRO A 114 -8.18 -21.76 -15.64
C PRO A 114 -7.04 -22.77 -15.70
N ALA A 115 -6.84 -23.45 -16.84
CA ALA A 115 -5.78 -24.45 -16.96
C ALA A 115 -4.37 -23.83 -16.85
N VAL A 116 -4.16 -22.66 -17.46
CA VAL A 116 -2.89 -21.94 -17.33
C VAL A 116 -2.65 -21.49 -15.88
N ILE A 117 -3.66 -20.88 -15.25
CA ILE A 117 -3.57 -20.40 -13.86
C ILE A 117 -3.28 -21.54 -12.89
N ASP A 118 -3.98 -22.68 -13.06
CA ASP A 118 -3.79 -23.86 -12.23
C ASP A 118 -2.36 -24.41 -12.36
N GLN A 119 -1.83 -24.52 -13.58
CA GLN A 119 -0.47 -25.03 -13.79
C GLN A 119 0.59 -24.08 -13.22
N LEU A 120 0.47 -22.78 -13.43
CA LEU A 120 1.35 -21.79 -12.81
C LEU A 120 1.32 -21.90 -11.28
N ASN A 121 0.13 -22.06 -10.71
CA ASN A 121 -0.04 -22.19 -9.26
C ASN A 121 0.24 -23.59 -8.70
N GLN A 122 0.57 -24.57 -9.54
CA GLN A 122 1.06 -25.89 -9.12
C GLN A 122 2.59 -25.96 -9.09
N ASP A 123 3.28 -25.08 -9.82
CA ASP A 123 4.75 -25.04 -9.80
C ASP A 123 5.28 -24.52 -8.45
N PRO A 124 6.05 -25.33 -7.68
CA PRO A 124 6.49 -24.95 -6.35
C PRO A 124 7.41 -23.72 -6.32
N ALA A 125 8.23 -23.53 -7.35
CA ALA A 125 9.19 -22.43 -7.41
C ALA A 125 8.48 -21.11 -7.76
N PHE A 126 7.48 -21.17 -8.64
CA PHE A 126 6.61 -20.06 -8.97
C PHE A 126 5.80 -19.62 -7.74
N VAL A 127 5.08 -20.55 -7.09
CA VAL A 127 4.19 -20.18 -5.97
C VAL A 127 4.93 -19.72 -4.73
N ALA A 128 6.23 -19.97 -4.60
CA ALA A 128 7.01 -19.40 -3.51
C ALA A 128 7.06 -17.86 -3.56
N HIS A 129 6.95 -17.27 -4.76
CA HIS A 129 7.16 -15.83 -4.97
C HIS A 129 5.98 -15.13 -5.66
N PHE A 130 5.21 -15.87 -6.45
CA PHE A 130 4.15 -15.33 -7.29
C PHE A 130 2.81 -16.03 -7.04
N LEU A 131 1.78 -15.42 -7.59
CA LEU A 131 0.44 -15.96 -7.71
C LEU A 131 -0.06 -15.64 -9.12
N ALA A 132 -0.62 -16.62 -9.80
CA ALA A 132 -1.38 -16.41 -11.03
C ALA A 132 -2.87 -16.31 -10.68
N ASP A 133 -3.57 -15.35 -11.28
CA ASP A 133 -5.02 -15.22 -11.22
C ASP A 133 -5.55 -14.62 -12.53
N GLU A 134 -6.85 -14.37 -12.60
CA GLU A 134 -7.47 -13.69 -13.74
C GLU A 134 -7.73 -12.22 -13.39
N ASP A 135 -7.43 -11.31 -14.31
CA ASP A 135 -7.76 -9.89 -14.14
C ASP A 135 -9.19 -9.56 -14.56
N GLN A 136 -9.62 -8.32 -14.32
CA GLN A 136 -10.98 -7.87 -14.65
C GLN A 136 -11.28 -7.87 -16.15
N ALA A 137 -10.26 -7.93 -17.01
CA ALA A 137 -10.39 -7.97 -18.46
C ALA A 137 -10.37 -9.40 -19.02
N GLY A 138 -10.29 -10.42 -18.16
CA GLY A 138 -10.25 -11.83 -18.55
C GLY A 138 -8.88 -12.28 -19.05
N ASN A 139 -7.80 -11.65 -18.61
CA ASN A 139 -6.43 -12.04 -18.93
C ASN A 139 -5.78 -12.79 -17.78
N VAL A 140 -4.85 -13.68 -18.09
CA VAL A 140 -3.98 -14.30 -17.08
C VAL A 140 -3.07 -13.23 -16.50
N ARG A 141 -3.13 -13.04 -15.19
CA ARG A 141 -2.31 -12.07 -14.46
C ARG A 141 -1.39 -12.80 -13.51
N VAL A 142 -0.11 -12.43 -13.57
CA VAL A 142 0.91 -12.85 -12.61
C VAL A 142 1.18 -11.68 -11.68
N ARG A 143 1.26 -11.96 -10.38
CA ARG A 143 1.50 -10.96 -9.34
C ARG A 143 2.48 -11.47 -8.31
N THR A 144 3.27 -10.57 -7.73
CA THR A 144 4.09 -10.89 -6.56
C THR A 144 3.21 -11.25 -5.38
N ARG A 145 3.68 -12.15 -4.50
CA ARG A 145 2.97 -12.44 -3.24
C ARG A 145 3.11 -11.30 -2.24
N ALA A 146 4.31 -10.74 -2.14
CA ALA A 146 4.55 -9.54 -1.38
C ALA A 146 3.97 -8.32 -2.11
N ALA A 147 3.63 -7.29 -1.33
CA ALA A 147 3.08 -6.04 -1.81
C ALA A 147 3.98 -4.85 -1.45
N GLY A 148 3.87 -3.77 -2.23
CA GLY A 148 4.57 -2.52 -1.98
C GLY A 148 5.53 -2.10 -3.10
N ALA A 149 6.00 -0.86 -3.02
CA ALA A 149 6.81 -0.18 -4.04
C ALA A 149 8.20 -0.79 -4.29
N ASP A 150 8.70 -1.65 -3.39
CA ASP A 150 9.96 -2.37 -3.55
C ASP A 150 9.80 -3.67 -4.35
N GLN A 151 8.56 -4.11 -4.57
CA GLN A 151 8.28 -5.31 -5.33
C GLN A 151 8.40 -5.00 -6.82
N GLN A 152 9.19 -5.83 -7.50
CA GLN A 152 9.37 -5.78 -8.94
C GLN A 152 8.94 -7.12 -9.54
N LEU A 153 8.42 -7.06 -10.74
CA LEU A 153 7.98 -8.23 -11.49
C LEU A 153 8.34 -8.04 -12.95
N SER A 154 8.96 -9.06 -13.55
CA SER A 154 9.11 -9.19 -14.99
C SER A 154 8.61 -10.55 -15.42
N VAL A 155 7.69 -10.59 -16.38
CA VAL A 155 7.08 -11.80 -16.93
C VAL A 155 7.29 -11.84 -18.43
N SER A 156 7.83 -12.94 -18.93
CA SER A 156 7.94 -13.22 -20.35
C SER A 156 7.32 -14.58 -20.67
N SER A 157 7.05 -14.82 -21.95
CA SER A 157 6.63 -16.12 -22.43
C SER A 157 7.30 -16.44 -23.76
N SER A 158 7.51 -17.74 -24.02
CA SER A 158 7.91 -18.20 -25.36
C SER A 158 6.84 -17.91 -26.41
N LEU A 159 5.60 -17.63 -26.02
CA LEU A 159 4.53 -17.13 -26.86
C LEU A 159 4.45 -15.61 -26.77
N ALA A 160 4.89 -14.91 -27.82
CA ALA A 160 4.88 -13.45 -27.87
C ALA A 160 3.47 -12.84 -27.71
N ALA A 161 2.42 -13.55 -28.13
CA ALA A 161 1.04 -13.10 -27.95
C ALA A 161 0.59 -13.11 -26.47
N ALA A 162 1.25 -13.86 -25.59
CA ALA A 162 0.90 -13.92 -24.17
C ALA A 162 1.40 -12.68 -23.42
N PHE A 163 2.72 -12.44 -23.36
CA PHE A 163 3.32 -11.35 -22.57
C PHE A 163 4.19 -10.41 -23.41
N GLY A 164 4.02 -10.40 -24.73
CA GLY A 164 4.86 -9.61 -25.63
C GLY A 164 6.20 -10.29 -25.94
N PRO A 165 6.89 -9.86 -27.01
CA PRO A 165 8.15 -10.46 -27.45
C PRO A 165 9.32 -10.24 -26.48
N GLU A 166 9.30 -9.16 -25.70
CA GLU A 166 10.33 -8.81 -24.72
C GLU A 166 9.87 -9.12 -23.28
N GLY A 167 8.67 -9.67 -23.11
CA GLY A 167 8.00 -9.72 -21.82
C GLY A 167 7.45 -8.35 -21.39
N ARG A 168 6.97 -8.30 -20.16
CA ARG A 168 6.41 -7.11 -19.52
C ARG A 168 6.90 -7.02 -18.09
N ALA A 169 7.08 -5.79 -17.61
CA ALA A 169 7.49 -5.53 -16.24
C ALA A 169 6.51 -4.60 -15.53
N ALA A 170 6.42 -4.75 -14.21
CA ALA A 170 5.64 -3.92 -13.32
C ALA A 170 6.35 -3.76 -11.97
N HIS A 171 5.91 -2.77 -11.21
CA HIS A 171 6.30 -2.56 -9.82
C HIS A 171 5.04 -2.54 -8.95
N GLY A 172 5.18 -2.95 -7.70
CA GLY A 172 4.12 -2.79 -6.71
C GLY A 172 3.98 -1.32 -6.33
N THR A 173 2.97 -1.01 -5.52
CA THR A 173 2.73 0.37 -5.09
C THR A 173 2.45 0.42 -3.61
N ASP A 174 2.96 1.44 -2.93
CA ASP A 174 2.63 1.69 -1.54
C ASP A 174 1.30 2.44 -1.41
N ALA A 175 0.50 2.07 -0.42
CA ALA A 175 -0.61 2.92 0.00
C ALA A 175 -0.06 4.22 0.62
N ASP A 176 -0.87 5.29 0.55
CA ASP A 176 -0.44 6.59 1.04
C ASP A 176 -0.62 6.71 2.56
N TYR A 177 0.32 6.14 3.30
CA TYR A 177 0.43 6.26 4.75
C TYR A 177 1.09 7.58 5.15
N ARG A 178 0.53 8.25 6.16
CA ARG A 178 1.01 9.51 6.71
C ARG A 178 0.86 9.53 8.22
N VAL A 179 1.56 10.45 8.88
CA VAL A 179 1.43 10.71 10.32
C VAL A 179 0.82 12.11 10.51
N THR A 180 -0.19 12.28 11.35
CA THR A 180 -0.78 13.60 11.64
C THR A 180 0.22 14.48 12.42
N ASP A 181 0.34 15.77 12.05
CA ASP A 181 1.21 16.75 12.75
C ASP A 181 0.39 17.76 13.58
N ALA A 182 -0.93 17.58 13.66
CA ALA A 182 -1.78 18.40 14.51
C ALA A 182 -2.99 17.62 15.02
N TRP A 183 -3.66 18.20 16.01
CA TRP A 183 -4.94 17.72 16.50
C TRP A 183 -6.04 17.91 15.45
N ALA A 184 -6.97 16.95 15.40
CA ALA A 184 -8.18 17.06 14.60
C ALA A 184 -9.39 16.56 15.40
N ALA A 185 -10.52 17.24 15.27
CA ALA A 185 -11.80 16.80 15.82
C ALA A 185 -12.69 16.34 14.66
N VAL A 186 -13.01 15.05 14.62
CA VAL A 186 -13.88 14.47 13.56
C VAL A 186 -15.37 14.53 13.92
N ARG A 187 -15.70 15.23 15.00
CA ARG A 187 -17.06 15.58 15.39
C ARG A 187 -17.16 17.06 15.68
N GLU A 188 -18.29 17.64 15.31
CA GLU A 188 -18.67 18.99 15.71
C GLU A 188 -19.07 19.04 17.19
N LEU A 189 -19.22 20.25 17.74
CA LEU A 189 -19.63 20.46 19.14
C LEU A 189 -21.02 19.88 19.47
N ASP A 190 -21.88 19.70 18.47
CA ASP A 190 -23.19 19.07 18.61
C ASP A 190 -23.12 17.53 18.50
N GLY A 191 -21.92 16.97 18.30
CA GLY A 191 -21.66 15.54 18.15
C GLY A 191 -21.86 15.01 16.73
N SER A 192 -22.24 15.86 15.76
CA SER A 192 -22.38 15.43 14.37
C SER A 192 -21.02 15.06 13.75
N PRO A 193 -20.96 14.03 12.89
CA PRO A 193 -19.74 13.66 12.19
C PRO A 193 -19.29 14.77 11.24
N SER A 194 -17.98 14.99 11.14
CA SER A 194 -17.39 16.02 10.28
C SER A 194 -16.07 15.55 9.69
N HIS A 195 -15.73 16.11 8.54
CA HIS A 195 -14.43 15.91 7.91
C HIS A 195 -13.50 17.04 8.31
N TYR A 196 -12.26 16.68 8.65
CA TYR A 196 -11.32 17.66 9.19
C TYR A 196 -10.02 17.67 8.40
N MET A 197 -9.50 18.86 8.08
CA MET A 197 -8.20 19.01 7.44
C MET A 197 -7.10 19.01 8.48
N VAL A 198 -6.09 18.16 8.31
CA VAL A 198 -4.97 18.03 9.25
C VAL A 198 -3.63 18.05 8.49
N PRO A 199 -2.63 18.81 8.95
CA PRO A 199 -1.26 18.70 8.45
C PRO A 199 -0.70 17.31 8.74
N THR A 200 0.20 16.85 7.86
CA THR A 200 0.78 15.51 7.97
C THR A 200 2.28 15.51 7.72
N LEU A 201 2.91 14.40 8.11
CA LEU A 201 4.30 14.06 7.83
C LEU A 201 4.33 12.83 6.91
N LEU A 202 5.26 12.85 5.95
CA LEU A 202 5.56 11.74 5.05
C LEU A 202 6.71 10.87 5.58
N ALA A 203 7.64 11.47 6.32
CA ALA A 203 8.75 10.78 6.96
C ALA A 203 9.27 11.54 8.19
N GLY A 204 9.94 10.84 9.09
CA GLY A 204 10.59 11.42 10.27
C GLY A 204 11.25 10.35 11.14
N HIS A 205 11.92 10.78 12.22
CA HIS A 205 12.34 9.87 13.28
C HIS A 205 11.29 9.88 14.38
N PHE A 206 10.53 8.80 14.43
CA PHE A 206 9.38 8.67 15.31
C PHE A 206 9.72 7.84 16.55
N ASP A 207 9.14 8.22 17.68
CA ASP A 207 9.01 7.35 18.84
C ASP A 207 7.88 6.35 18.53
N GLU A 208 8.22 5.07 18.34
CA GLU A 208 7.23 4.07 17.94
C GLU A 208 6.13 3.90 18.99
N SER A 209 6.44 4.14 20.26
CA SER A 209 5.50 3.95 21.38
C SER A 209 4.44 5.05 21.48
N GLU A 210 4.71 6.21 20.89
CA GLU A 210 3.79 7.36 20.88
C GLU A 210 2.95 7.40 19.58
N LEU A 211 3.21 6.53 18.59
CA LEU A 211 2.44 6.46 17.36
C LEU A 211 1.13 5.70 17.53
N VAL A 212 0.03 6.36 17.18
CA VAL A 212 -1.32 5.78 17.24
C VAL A 212 -1.65 5.10 15.90
N HIS A 213 -2.26 3.90 15.95
CA HIS A 213 -2.63 3.09 14.78
C HIS A 213 -1.47 2.67 13.86
N LEU A 214 -0.23 2.68 14.34
CA LEU A 214 0.89 2.15 13.57
C LEU A 214 0.72 0.64 13.36
N THR A 215 0.48 0.24 12.10
CA THR A 215 0.48 -1.16 11.71
C THR A 215 1.85 -1.57 11.16
N PRO A 216 2.18 -2.88 11.13
CA PRO A 216 3.39 -3.36 10.48
C PRO A 216 3.51 -2.91 9.01
N GLU A 217 2.39 -2.90 8.28
CA GLU A 217 2.34 -2.41 6.89
C GLU A 217 2.70 -0.92 6.79
N ALA A 218 2.08 -0.08 7.64
CA ALA A 218 2.37 1.35 7.66
C ALA A 218 3.83 1.64 8.04
N ARG A 219 4.36 0.91 9.03
CA ARG A 219 5.77 1.01 9.43
C ARG A 219 6.71 0.75 8.26
N VAL A 220 6.50 -0.33 7.51
CA VAL A 220 7.35 -0.68 6.35
C VAL A 220 7.28 0.40 5.26
N VAL A 221 6.09 0.94 4.97
CA VAL A 221 5.94 2.04 3.99
C VAL A 221 6.67 3.29 4.45
N LEU A 222 6.44 3.71 5.70
CA LEU A 222 7.10 4.89 6.26
C LEU A 222 8.62 4.72 6.31
N SER A 223 9.14 3.55 6.67
CA SER A 223 10.58 3.25 6.62
C SER A 223 11.16 3.40 5.21
N ARG A 224 10.47 2.89 4.19
CA ARG A 224 10.90 3.06 2.78
C ARG A 224 10.90 4.51 2.32
N ARG A 225 10.03 5.34 2.89
CA ARG A 225 10.01 6.80 2.68
C ARG A 225 11.10 7.55 3.46
N GLY A 226 11.90 6.83 4.26
CA GLY A 226 13.02 7.39 5.01
C GLY A 226 12.76 7.58 6.51
N SER A 227 11.63 7.09 7.04
CA SER A 227 11.38 7.15 8.49
C SER A 227 12.27 6.20 9.28
N ILE A 228 12.58 6.61 10.50
CA ILE A 228 13.29 5.80 11.50
C ILE A 228 12.35 5.65 12.71
N PHE A 229 12.39 4.51 13.38
CA PHE A 229 11.56 4.19 14.54
C PHE A 229 12.47 3.83 15.71
N GLY A 230 12.38 4.59 16.80
CA GLY A 230 13.12 4.40 18.05
C GLY A 230 12.25 3.87 19.18
#